data_AF-A0A7Y6PI60-F1
#
_entry.id   AF-A0A7Y6PI60-F1
#
_cell.length_a   1.000
_cell.length_b   1.000
_cell.length_c   1.000
_cell.angle_alpha   90.00
_cell.angle_beta   90.00
_cell.angle_gamma   90.00
#
_symmetry.space_group_name_H-M   'P 1'
#
loop_
_entity.id
_entity.type
_entity.pdbx_description
1 polymer ?
#
loop_
_entity_poly.entity_id
_entity_poly.type
_entity_poly.pdbx_seq_one_letter_code
_entity_poly.pdbx_strand_id
1 'polypeptide(L)'
;VTDHHALLVTGEKPLFLSKEDNTIYQMIAGRMVEAFSEKCVKDVTTVTAECAGVEFTVKGSVVKQTGWRAVYGEEKEEITIPGWQEGDTLTPKGSSITEGKTKPKPLHTEATLLSAMETAGKEIEDDALRQAMKDCGIGTPATRASIIETLFKRGYMERCKKSLVPTEKGLALNSVVKTMRIADVAMTGEWEKELARIERGELSADTF
;
A
#
# COMPACT_ATOMS: atom_id res chain seq x y z
N VAL A 1 3.29 22.18 -3.07
CA VAL A 1 3.22 21.90 -1.62
C VAL A 1 1.85 22.37 -1.20
N THR A 2 1.00 21.49 -0.68
CA THR A 2 -0.31 21.85 -0.11
C THR A 2 -0.11 22.55 1.24
N ASP A 3 -1.18 22.86 1.97
CA ASP A 3 -1.09 23.51 3.30
C ASP A 3 -0.27 22.73 4.34
N HIS A 4 0.03 21.46 4.05
CA HIS A 4 0.85 20.60 4.89
C HIS A 4 1.97 19.94 4.08
N HIS A 5 3.14 19.81 4.71
CA HIS A 5 4.24 19.02 4.19
C HIS A 5 4.21 17.59 4.78
N ALA A 6 5.03 16.69 4.23
CA ALA A 6 5.22 15.35 4.81
C ALA A 6 5.69 15.43 6.27
N LEU A 7 5.46 14.39 7.07
CA LEU A 7 5.96 14.34 8.44
C LEU A 7 7.50 14.32 8.44
N LEU A 8 8.09 15.28 9.17
CA LEU A 8 9.54 15.45 9.32
C LEU A 8 9.88 15.54 10.81
N VAL A 9 11.12 15.20 11.16
CA VAL A 9 11.64 15.55 12.49
C VAL A 9 11.91 17.05 12.55
N THR A 10 11.73 17.65 13.73
CA THR A 10 12.09 19.04 13.98
C THR A 10 13.58 19.15 14.35
N GLY A 11 14.09 20.38 14.49
CA GLY A 11 15.44 20.62 15.00
C GLY A 11 15.62 20.38 16.50
N GLU A 12 14.52 20.10 17.21
CA GLU A 12 14.53 19.89 18.66
C GLU A 12 14.92 18.45 18.99
N LYS A 13 15.86 18.29 19.92
CA LYS A 13 16.29 16.97 20.36
C LYS A 13 15.16 16.33 21.19
N PRO A 14 14.67 15.12 20.84
CA PRO A 14 13.67 14.46 21.65
C PRO A 14 14.26 14.05 23.01
N LEU A 15 13.53 14.35 24.09
CA LEU A 15 13.88 13.96 25.45
C LEU A 15 12.74 13.14 26.05
N PHE A 16 13.08 12.11 26.83
CA PHE A 16 12.13 11.32 27.62
C PHE A 16 10.97 10.69 26.82
N LEU A 17 11.23 10.20 25.61
CA LEU A 17 10.21 9.50 24.83
C LEU A 17 9.85 8.15 25.46
N SER A 18 8.56 7.80 25.41
CA SER A 18 8.12 6.43 25.67
C SER A 18 8.68 5.49 24.60
N LYS A 19 8.60 4.17 24.84
CA LYS A 19 9.03 3.18 23.84
C LYS A 19 8.24 3.32 22.53
N GLU A 20 6.95 3.60 22.62
CA GLU A 20 6.05 3.75 21.47
C GLU A 20 6.38 5.03 20.69
N ASP A 21 6.49 6.18 21.38
CA ASP A 21 6.84 7.45 20.75
C ASP A 21 8.22 7.41 20.12
N ASN A 22 9.20 6.78 20.78
CA ASN A 22 10.53 6.60 20.21
C ASN A 22 10.48 5.72 18.95
N THR A 23 9.62 4.70 18.92
CA THR A 23 9.45 3.87 17.71
C THR A 23 8.90 4.71 16.54
N ILE A 24 7.86 5.52 16.79
CA ILE A 24 7.30 6.42 15.77
C ILE A 24 8.34 7.46 15.32
N TYR A 25 9.04 8.09 16.27
CA TYR A 25 10.08 9.07 15.99
C TYR A 25 11.19 8.49 15.10
N GLN A 26 11.71 7.30 15.43
CA GLN A 26 12.77 6.65 14.63
C GLN A 26 12.28 6.24 13.24
N MET A 27 11.00 5.90 13.07
CA MET A 27 10.42 5.66 11.74
C MET A 27 10.38 6.94 10.90
N ILE A 28 9.96 8.08 11.49
CA ILE A 28 9.92 9.37 10.78
C ILE A 28 11.34 9.85 10.46
N ALA A 29 12.24 9.80 11.45
CA ALA A 29 13.63 10.20 11.31
C ALA A 29 14.35 9.37 10.24
N GLY A 30 14.23 8.04 10.30
CA GLY A 30 14.87 7.17 9.30
C GLY A 30 14.30 7.39 7.91
N ARG A 31 12.98 7.56 7.75
CA ARG A 31 12.38 7.92 6.45
C ARG A 31 12.91 9.25 5.90
N MET A 32 13.12 10.24 6.77
CA MET A 32 13.75 11.50 6.37
C MET A 32 15.20 11.26 5.91
N VAL A 33 15.99 10.49 6.64
CA VAL A 33 17.37 10.16 6.25
C VAL A 33 17.41 9.41 4.92
N GLU A 34 16.49 8.47 4.67
CA GLU A 34 16.36 7.79 3.38
C GLU A 34 16.14 8.77 2.23
N ALA A 35 15.27 9.78 2.42
CA ALA A 35 14.94 10.76 1.39
C ALA A 35 16.14 11.66 0.99
N PHE A 36 17.12 11.84 1.90
CA PHE A 36 18.35 12.57 1.64
C PHE A 36 19.56 11.66 1.33
N SER A 37 19.37 10.35 1.39
CA SER A 37 20.42 9.38 1.07
C SER A 37 20.59 9.24 -0.44
N GLU A 38 21.73 8.69 -0.86
CA GLU A 38 21.95 8.35 -2.26
C GLU A 38 20.98 7.27 -2.75
N LYS A 39 20.83 7.17 -4.07
CA LYS A 39 19.98 6.15 -4.69
C LYS A 39 20.57 4.76 -4.47
N CYS A 40 19.70 3.78 -4.24
CA CYS A 40 20.09 2.38 -4.39
C CYS A 40 20.24 2.07 -5.89
N VAL A 41 21.40 1.58 -6.30
CA VAL A 41 21.70 1.14 -7.67
C VAL A 41 21.89 -0.37 -7.66
N LYS A 42 21.20 -1.04 -8.58
CA LYS A 42 21.28 -2.48 -8.78
C LYS A 42 21.40 -2.81 -10.26
N ASP A 43 22.19 -3.83 -10.55
CA ASP A 43 22.18 -4.48 -11.85
C ASP A 43 21.08 -5.54 -11.83
N VAL A 44 20.22 -5.56 -12.84
CA VAL A 44 19.19 -6.58 -13.01
C VAL A 44 19.53 -7.39 -14.25
N THR A 45 19.74 -8.68 -14.04
CA THR A 45 20.01 -9.62 -15.13
C THR A 45 18.74 -10.41 -15.42
N THR A 46 18.32 -10.45 -16.67
CA THR A 46 17.26 -11.34 -17.15
C THR A 46 17.89 -12.26 -18.17
N VAL A 47 17.77 -13.57 -17.95
CA VAL A 47 18.22 -14.58 -18.90
C VAL A 47 17.00 -15.35 -19.40
N THR A 48 16.93 -15.46 -20.71
CA THR A 48 15.96 -16.27 -21.43
C THR A 48 16.69 -17.41 -22.09
N ALA A 49 16.20 -18.64 -21.90
CA ALA A 49 16.78 -19.84 -22.49
C ALA A 49 15.67 -20.73 -23.07
N GLU A 50 15.97 -21.39 -24.17
CA GLU A 50 15.07 -22.38 -24.77
C GLU A 50 15.47 -23.79 -24.34
N CYS A 51 14.49 -24.60 -23.95
CA CYS A 51 14.67 -26.03 -23.76
C CYS A 51 13.48 -26.77 -24.39
N ALA A 52 13.78 -27.67 -25.34
CA ALA A 52 12.79 -28.44 -26.09
C ALA A 52 11.67 -27.58 -26.74
N GLY A 53 12.04 -26.44 -27.32
CA GLY A 53 11.10 -25.52 -27.97
C GLY A 53 10.25 -24.67 -27.00
N VAL A 54 10.54 -24.73 -25.69
CA VAL A 54 9.86 -23.94 -24.66
C VAL A 54 10.82 -22.92 -24.06
N GLU A 55 10.37 -21.68 -23.95
CA GLU A 55 11.12 -20.58 -23.36
C GLU A 55 11.02 -20.58 -21.82
N PHE A 56 12.16 -20.43 -21.15
CA PHE A 56 12.28 -20.25 -19.71
C PHE A 56 12.97 -18.93 -19.42
N THR A 57 12.47 -18.19 -18.42
CA THR A 57 13.06 -16.91 -18.00
C THR A 57 13.47 -16.99 -16.53
N VAL A 58 14.67 -16.50 -16.23
CA VAL A 58 15.12 -16.23 -14.86
C VAL A 58 15.54 -14.77 -14.73
N LYS A 59 15.18 -14.16 -13.60
CA LYS A 59 15.57 -12.79 -13.24
C LYS A 59 16.35 -12.80 -11.94
N GLY A 60 17.45 -12.07 -11.93
CA GLY A 60 18.28 -11.88 -10.76
C GLY A 60 18.77 -10.45 -10.67
N SER A 61 19.32 -10.09 -9.52
CA SER A 61 19.88 -8.76 -9.33
C SER A 61 21.08 -8.78 -8.39
N VAL A 62 21.92 -7.77 -8.54
CA VAL A 62 23.07 -7.52 -7.67
C VAL A 62 23.07 -6.03 -7.31
N VAL A 63 23.02 -5.73 -6.02
CA VAL A 63 23.15 -4.35 -5.50
C VAL A 63 24.59 -3.87 -5.74
N LYS A 64 24.75 -2.77 -6.49
CA LYS A 64 26.03 -2.08 -6.72
C LYS A 64 26.26 -0.95 -5.73
N GLN A 65 25.18 -0.30 -5.32
CA GLN A 65 25.19 0.78 -4.34
C GLN A 65 23.94 0.65 -3.48
N THR A 66 24.14 0.51 -2.16
CA THR A 66 23.02 0.30 -1.22
C THR A 66 22.14 1.54 -1.11
N GLY A 67 22.74 2.74 -1.12
CA GLY A 67 22.02 4.02 -1.00
C GLY A 67 21.12 4.05 0.24
N TRP A 68 19.92 4.61 0.09
CA TRP A 68 18.91 4.73 1.15
C TRP A 68 18.58 3.41 1.88
N ARG A 69 18.78 2.24 1.27
CA ARG A 69 18.54 0.95 1.94
C ARG A 69 19.47 0.69 3.14
N ALA A 70 20.59 1.42 3.22
CA ALA A 70 21.54 1.30 4.33
C ALA A 70 20.98 1.83 5.65
N VAL A 71 19.95 2.68 5.62
CA VAL A 71 19.38 3.32 6.82
C VAL A 71 18.81 2.29 7.79
N TYR A 72 18.07 1.31 7.29
CA TYR A 72 17.52 0.21 8.10
C TYR A 72 18.25 -1.12 7.91
N GLY A 73 19.26 -1.16 7.03
CA GLY A 73 19.99 -2.40 6.73
C GLY A 73 19.09 -3.47 6.11
N GLU A 74 18.17 -3.09 5.21
CA GLU A 74 17.31 -4.04 4.51
C GLU A 74 18.14 -4.91 3.54
N GLU A 75 18.64 -6.04 4.03
CA GLU A 75 19.20 -7.09 3.20
C GLU A 75 18.08 -8.02 2.74
N LYS A 76 17.64 -7.86 1.49
CA LYS A 76 16.85 -8.90 0.82
C LYS A 76 17.81 -9.89 0.18
N GLU A 77 17.53 -11.17 0.32
CA GLU A 77 18.18 -12.21 -0.48
C GLU A 77 17.89 -11.93 -1.96
N GLU A 78 18.91 -11.52 -2.71
CA GLU A 78 18.82 -11.31 -4.16
C GLU A 78 19.36 -12.56 -4.88
N ILE A 79 18.61 -13.03 -5.87
CA ILE A 79 19.06 -14.13 -6.73
C ILE A 79 20.17 -13.57 -7.61
N THR A 80 21.39 -14.07 -7.45
CA THR A 80 22.50 -13.74 -8.36
C THR A 80 22.54 -14.77 -9.49
N ILE A 81 22.50 -14.29 -10.74
CA ILE A 81 22.64 -15.16 -11.92
C ILE A 81 24.14 -15.29 -12.23
N PRO A 82 24.64 -16.51 -12.54
CA PRO A 82 25.99 -16.69 -13.07
C PRO A 82 26.24 -15.87 -14.34
N GLY A 83 27.49 -15.60 -14.69
CA GLY A 83 27.87 -14.81 -15.88
C GLY A 83 27.65 -15.52 -17.22
N TRP A 84 26.44 -16.06 -17.45
CA TRP A 84 26.04 -16.67 -18.73
C TRP A 84 26.04 -15.65 -19.86
N GLN A 85 26.38 -16.11 -21.06
CA GLN A 85 26.43 -15.32 -22.28
C GLN A 85 25.46 -15.86 -23.33
N GLU A 86 25.11 -15.00 -24.30
CA GLU A 86 24.32 -15.44 -25.46
C GLU A 86 25.07 -16.54 -26.22
N GLY A 87 24.34 -17.61 -26.55
CA GLY A 87 24.90 -18.80 -27.19
C GLY A 87 25.39 -19.87 -26.21
N ASP A 88 25.43 -19.60 -24.90
CA ASP A 88 25.76 -20.62 -23.91
C ASP A 88 24.76 -21.77 -23.94
N THR A 89 25.27 -23.00 -23.92
CA THR A 89 24.45 -24.20 -23.75
C THR A 89 24.44 -24.61 -22.28
N LEU A 90 23.27 -24.52 -21.65
CA LEU A 90 23.07 -24.87 -20.24
C LEU A 90 22.57 -26.31 -20.12
N THR A 91 23.16 -27.10 -19.21
CA THR A 91 22.71 -28.47 -18.93
C THR A 91 21.68 -28.46 -17.80
N PRO A 92 20.40 -28.85 -18.03
CA PRO A 92 19.42 -28.98 -16.96
C PRO A 92 19.86 -30.02 -15.93
N LYS A 93 19.92 -29.64 -14.66
CA LYS A 93 20.28 -30.56 -13.55
C LYS A 93 19.10 -31.31 -12.96
N GLY A 94 17.88 -30.87 -13.27
CA GLY A 94 16.65 -31.47 -12.77
C GLY A 94 15.45 -30.61 -13.11
N SER A 95 14.27 -31.21 -13.00
CA SER A 95 12.98 -30.55 -13.17
C SER A 95 12.04 -31.05 -12.09
N SER A 96 11.17 -30.17 -11.58
CA SER A 96 10.13 -30.54 -10.63
C SER A 96 8.81 -29.94 -11.08
N ILE A 97 7.72 -30.66 -10.82
CA ILE A 97 6.36 -30.14 -10.99
C ILE A 97 5.99 -29.38 -9.72
N THR A 98 5.62 -28.11 -9.86
CA THR A 98 5.07 -27.33 -8.75
C THR A 98 3.55 -27.34 -8.82
N GLU A 99 2.92 -27.99 -7.84
CA GLU A 99 1.46 -27.95 -7.70
C GLU A 99 1.06 -26.78 -6.81
N GLY A 100 0.08 -26.00 -7.27
CA GLY A 100 -0.46 -24.86 -6.54
C GLY A 100 -1.98 -24.94 -6.43
N LYS A 101 -2.53 -24.36 -5.36
CA LYS A 101 -3.96 -24.09 -5.23
C LYS A 101 -4.16 -22.59 -5.07
N THR A 102 -5.23 -22.06 -5.66
CA THR A 102 -5.63 -20.67 -5.38
C THR A 102 -5.98 -20.55 -3.90
N LYS A 103 -5.62 -19.40 -3.33
CA LYS A 103 -5.98 -19.05 -1.95
C LYS A 103 -7.07 -17.98 -2.00
N PRO A 104 -8.06 -18.03 -1.10
CA PRO A 104 -9.00 -16.92 -0.97
C PRO A 104 -8.25 -15.64 -0.63
N LYS A 105 -8.82 -14.49 -0.99
CA LYS A 105 -8.28 -13.19 -0.59
C LYS A 105 -8.18 -13.15 0.95
N PRO A 106 -7.04 -12.73 1.53
CA PRO A 106 -6.92 -12.63 2.97
C PRO A 106 -7.89 -11.58 3.49
N LEU A 107 -8.42 -11.80 4.69
CA LEU A 107 -9.17 -10.78 5.41
C LEU A 107 -8.28 -9.56 5.67
N HIS A 108 -8.90 -8.38 5.75
CA HIS A 108 -8.19 -7.16 6.05
C HIS A 108 -7.58 -7.20 7.46
N THR A 109 -6.37 -6.67 7.60
CA THR A 109 -5.85 -6.09 8.85
C THR A 109 -6.16 -4.58 8.87
N GLU A 110 -5.93 -3.89 10.00
CA GLU A 110 -6.09 -2.43 10.07
C GLU A 110 -5.25 -1.71 9.01
N ALA A 111 -3.98 -2.08 8.85
CA ALA A 111 -3.10 -1.50 7.84
C ALA A 111 -3.66 -1.70 6.41
N THR A 112 -4.15 -2.91 6.09
CA THR A 112 -4.71 -3.15 4.75
C THR A 112 -6.08 -2.51 4.55
N LEU A 113 -6.88 -2.31 5.62
CA LEU A 113 -8.15 -1.61 5.53
C LEU A 113 -7.92 -0.10 5.34
N LEU A 114 -6.97 0.50 6.07
CA LEU A 114 -6.56 1.88 5.87
C LEU A 114 -6.06 2.11 4.44
N SER A 115 -5.25 1.20 3.90
CA SER A 115 -4.80 1.27 2.51
C SER A 115 -5.94 1.07 1.51
N ALA A 116 -6.92 0.22 1.82
CA ALA A 116 -8.11 0.07 1.00
C ALA A 116 -8.97 1.34 1.00
N MET A 117 -9.12 2.03 2.15
CA MET A 117 -9.82 3.31 2.25
C MET A 117 -9.09 4.40 1.46
N GLU A 118 -7.76 4.47 1.54
CA GLU A 118 -6.94 5.42 0.78
C GLU A 118 -7.06 5.20 -0.73
N THR A 119 -7.16 3.94 -1.17
CA THR A 119 -7.14 3.58 -2.58
C THR A 119 -8.47 3.08 -3.13
N ALA A 120 -9.57 3.37 -2.44
CA ALA A 120 -10.89 2.82 -2.71
C ALA A 120 -11.40 3.09 -4.14
N GLY A 121 -10.94 4.18 -4.76
CA GLY A 121 -11.28 4.53 -6.14
C GLY A 121 -10.55 3.71 -7.22
N LYS A 122 -9.60 2.82 -6.87
CA LYS A 122 -8.80 2.07 -7.87
C LYS A 122 -9.62 1.17 -8.79
N GLU A 123 -10.75 0.66 -8.30
CA GLU A 123 -11.64 -0.25 -9.05
C GLU A 123 -12.79 0.49 -9.77
N ILE A 124 -12.84 1.83 -9.69
CA ILE A 124 -13.82 2.63 -10.43
C ILE A 124 -13.43 2.68 -11.91
N GLU A 125 -14.36 2.29 -12.78
CA GLU A 125 -14.16 2.25 -14.24
C GLU A 125 -14.09 3.65 -14.86
N ASP A 126 -14.85 4.61 -14.32
CA ASP A 126 -14.82 6.00 -14.80
C ASP A 126 -13.51 6.69 -14.40
N ASP A 127 -12.72 7.08 -15.41
CA ASP A 127 -11.41 7.69 -15.21
C ASP A 127 -11.45 9.04 -14.50
N ALA A 128 -12.50 9.84 -14.71
CA ALA A 128 -12.63 11.14 -14.07
C ALA A 128 -12.94 10.99 -12.56
N LEU A 129 -13.80 10.04 -12.19
CA LEU A 129 -14.10 9.68 -10.80
C LEU A 129 -12.91 9.01 -10.12
N ARG A 130 -12.23 8.08 -10.80
CA ARG A 130 -11.01 7.43 -10.31
C ARG A 130 -9.91 8.45 -10.03
N GLN A 131 -9.72 9.42 -10.92
CA GLN A 131 -8.73 10.49 -10.74
C GLN A 131 -9.12 11.44 -9.60
N ALA A 132 -10.40 11.73 -9.42
CA ALA A 132 -10.88 12.55 -8.30
C ALA A 132 -10.67 11.84 -6.94
N MET A 133 -10.81 10.52 -6.89
CA MET A 133 -10.59 9.73 -5.67
C MET A 133 -9.12 9.42 -5.39
N LYS A 134 -8.21 9.67 -6.34
CA LYS A 134 -6.80 9.26 -6.23
C LYS A 134 -6.08 9.90 -5.04
N ASP A 135 -6.44 11.14 -4.72
CA ASP A 135 -5.79 11.93 -3.67
C ASP A 135 -6.55 11.87 -2.34
N CYS A 136 -7.88 11.69 -2.38
CA CYS A 136 -8.73 11.72 -1.18
C CYS A 136 -9.13 10.33 -0.66
N GLY A 137 -9.27 9.30 -1.51
CA GLY A 137 -9.83 8.01 -1.09
C GLY A 137 -11.24 8.14 -0.46
N ILE A 138 -11.56 7.27 0.50
CA ILE A 138 -12.72 7.43 1.39
C ILE A 138 -12.24 8.06 2.70
N GLY A 139 -12.71 9.28 2.98
CA GLY A 139 -12.30 10.07 4.13
C GLY A 139 -10.83 10.50 4.08
N THR A 140 -10.44 11.42 4.97
CA THR A 140 -9.10 12.02 5.00
C THR A 140 -8.13 11.22 5.88
N PRO A 141 -6.80 11.38 5.71
CA PRO A 141 -5.81 10.72 6.56
C PRO A 141 -6.05 10.90 8.07
N ALA A 142 -6.62 12.04 8.49
CA ALA A 142 -6.92 12.34 9.88
C ALA A 142 -8.15 11.59 10.44
N THR A 143 -9.07 11.11 9.60
CA THR A 143 -10.36 10.54 10.06
C THR A 143 -10.48 9.03 9.87
N ARG A 144 -9.70 8.41 8.97
CA ARG A 144 -9.84 6.98 8.67
C ARG A 144 -9.67 6.07 9.90
N ALA A 145 -8.67 6.33 10.73
CA ALA A 145 -8.42 5.53 11.94
C ALA A 145 -9.60 5.62 12.94
N SER A 146 -10.19 6.81 13.11
CA SER A 146 -11.32 6.99 14.04
C SER A 146 -12.62 6.36 13.53
N ILE A 147 -12.79 6.27 12.20
CA ILE A 147 -13.89 5.51 11.59
C ILE A 147 -13.75 4.01 11.90
N ILE A 148 -12.56 3.44 11.75
CA ILE A 148 -12.29 2.04 12.09
C ILE A 148 -12.59 1.79 13.59
N GLU A 149 -12.14 2.67 14.48
CA GLU A 149 -12.46 2.59 15.91
C GLU A 149 -13.97 2.70 16.20
N THR A 150 -14.69 3.50 15.41
CA THR A 150 -16.15 3.61 15.52
C THR A 150 -16.84 2.29 15.13
N LEU A 151 -16.36 1.59 14.11
CA LEU A 151 -16.89 0.29 13.70
C LEU A 151 -16.71 -0.77 14.79
N PHE A 152 -15.57 -0.76 15.49
CA PHE A 152 -15.35 -1.59 16.68
C PHE A 152 -16.29 -1.20 17.83
N LYS A 153 -16.35 0.09 18.19
CA LYS A 153 -17.18 0.59 19.30
C LYS A 153 -18.66 0.28 19.11
N ARG A 154 -19.14 0.28 17.86
CA ARG A 154 -20.54 -0.07 17.53
C ARG A 154 -20.79 -1.57 17.42
N GLY A 155 -19.75 -2.38 17.50
CA GLY A 155 -19.80 -3.84 17.42
C GLY A 155 -20.14 -4.36 16.03
N TYR A 156 -19.73 -3.66 14.97
CA TYR A 156 -19.91 -4.11 13.58
C TYR A 156 -18.78 -5.01 13.10
N MET A 157 -17.62 -4.92 13.74
CA MET A 157 -16.46 -5.74 13.44
C MET A 157 -15.63 -5.96 14.71
N GLU A 158 -14.76 -6.95 14.65
CA GLU A 158 -13.87 -7.33 15.74
C GLU A 158 -12.48 -7.74 15.24
N ARG A 159 -11.52 -7.74 16.17
CA ARG A 159 -10.14 -8.17 15.91
C ARG A 159 -10.01 -9.66 16.23
N CYS A 160 -9.82 -10.49 15.20
CA CYS A 160 -9.44 -11.88 15.35
C CYS A 160 -7.95 -12.03 15.04
N LYS A 161 -7.11 -12.03 16.07
CA LYS A 161 -5.64 -11.90 15.94
C LYS A 161 -5.32 -10.59 15.20
N LYS A 162 -4.72 -10.67 14.00
CA LYS A 162 -4.41 -9.51 13.15
C LYS A 162 -5.51 -9.18 12.14
N SER A 163 -6.49 -10.06 11.99
CA SER A 163 -7.54 -9.95 10.98
C SER A 163 -8.76 -9.23 11.55
N LEU A 164 -9.41 -8.48 10.69
CA LEU A 164 -10.66 -7.77 10.93
C LEU A 164 -11.80 -8.62 10.38
N VAL A 165 -12.74 -8.95 11.25
CA VAL A 165 -13.86 -9.83 10.91
C VAL A 165 -15.17 -9.09 11.20
N PRO A 166 -16.13 -9.06 10.27
CA PRO A 166 -17.44 -8.49 10.56
C PRO A 166 -18.18 -9.38 11.56
N THR A 167 -18.86 -8.75 12.52
CA THR A 167 -19.75 -9.47 13.44
C THR A 167 -21.08 -9.81 12.74
N GLU A 168 -21.91 -10.65 13.34
CA GLU A 168 -23.29 -10.89 12.85
C GLU A 168 -24.07 -9.58 12.70
N LYS A 169 -23.91 -8.66 13.65
CA LYS A 169 -24.52 -7.32 13.60
C LYS A 169 -24.02 -6.51 12.41
N GLY A 170 -22.71 -6.54 12.14
CA GLY A 170 -22.12 -5.86 10.98
C GLY A 170 -22.61 -6.45 9.66
N LEU A 171 -22.69 -7.77 9.56
CA LEU A 171 -23.24 -8.47 8.38
C LEU A 171 -24.72 -8.15 8.16
N ALA A 172 -25.52 -8.12 9.23
CA ALA A 172 -26.93 -7.76 9.17
C ALA A 172 -27.14 -6.30 8.73
N LEU A 173 -26.32 -5.35 9.22
CA LEU A 173 -26.37 -3.98 8.73
C LEU A 173 -25.98 -3.90 7.25
N ASN A 174 -24.87 -4.54 6.87
CA ASN A 174 -24.38 -4.54 5.50
C ASN A 174 -25.41 -5.14 4.53
N SER A 175 -26.12 -6.21 4.92
CA SER A 175 -27.12 -6.83 4.03
C SER A 175 -28.28 -5.89 3.70
N VAL A 176 -28.61 -4.95 4.59
CA VAL A 176 -29.63 -3.92 4.39
C VAL A 176 -29.12 -2.78 3.51
N VAL A 177 -27.88 -2.32 3.71
CA VAL A 177 -27.39 -1.09 3.07
C VAL A 177 -26.56 -1.31 1.80
N LYS A 178 -26.01 -2.51 1.55
CA LYS A 178 -25.02 -2.75 0.48
C LYS A 178 -25.49 -2.42 -0.95
N THR A 179 -26.79 -2.38 -1.20
CA THR A 179 -27.36 -2.02 -2.51
C THR A 179 -27.85 -0.59 -2.58
N MET A 180 -27.78 0.15 -1.47
CA MET A 180 -28.15 1.55 -1.42
C MET A 180 -27.00 2.41 -1.93
N ARG A 181 -27.33 3.53 -2.58
CA ARG A 181 -26.33 4.50 -3.06
C ARG A 181 -25.39 4.99 -1.95
N ILE A 182 -25.86 5.04 -0.71
CA ILE A 182 -25.05 5.46 0.45
C ILE A 182 -23.89 4.51 0.80
N ALA A 183 -23.95 3.26 0.32
CA ALA A 183 -22.87 2.28 0.48
C ALA A 183 -21.95 2.22 -0.75
N ASP A 184 -22.21 3.04 -1.78
CA ASP A 184 -21.39 3.10 -2.98
C ASP A 184 -20.16 3.99 -2.75
N VAL A 185 -18.98 3.42 -3.00
CA VAL A 185 -17.69 4.11 -2.92
C VAL A 185 -17.63 5.26 -3.93
N ALA A 186 -18.20 5.08 -5.12
CA ALA A 186 -18.20 6.09 -6.16
C ALA A 186 -18.97 7.35 -5.70
N MET A 187 -20.12 7.18 -5.05
CA MET A 187 -20.89 8.30 -4.50
C MET A 187 -20.09 9.07 -3.42
N THR A 188 -19.36 8.34 -2.58
CA THR A 188 -18.47 8.99 -1.59
C THR A 188 -17.34 9.76 -2.28
N GLY A 189 -16.76 9.21 -3.34
CA GLY A 189 -15.77 9.88 -4.17
C GLY A 189 -16.27 11.15 -4.84
N GLU A 190 -17.51 11.15 -5.34
CA GLU A 190 -18.18 12.33 -5.88
C GLU A 190 -18.29 13.43 -4.82
N TRP A 191 -18.68 13.09 -3.59
CA TRP A 191 -18.76 14.06 -2.50
C TRP A 191 -17.40 14.63 -2.12
N GLU A 192 -16.38 13.78 -1.96
CA GLU A 192 -15.01 14.24 -1.66
C GLU A 192 -14.48 15.18 -2.74
N LYS A 193 -14.80 14.91 -4.02
CA LYS A 193 -14.45 15.80 -5.14
C LYS A 193 -15.10 17.18 -5.00
N GLU A 194 -16.40 17.23 -4.74
CA GLU A 194 -17.12 18.50 -4.61
C GLU A 194 -16.67 19.27 -3.34
N LEU A 195 -16.43 18.58 -2.22
CA LEU A 195 -15.85 19.16 -1.02
C LEU A 195 -14.47 19.78 -1.29
N ALA A 196 -13.61 19.09 -2.05
CA ALA A 196 -12.31 19.64 -2.45
C ALA A 196 -12.44 20.85 -3.39
N ARG A 197 -13.48 20.92 -4.23
CA ARG A 197 -13.76 22.11 -5.06
C ARG A 197 -14.23 23.28 -4.21
N ILE A 198 -15.05 23.03 -3.17
CA ILE A 198 -15.45 24.06 -2.20
C ILE A 198 -14.23 24.60 -1.45
N GLU A 199 -13.34 23.73 -0.98
CA GLU A 199 -12.09 24.11 -0.29
C GLU A 199 -11.21 25.03 -1.15
N ARG A 200 -11.14 24.78 -2.47
CA ARG A 200 -10.41 25.62 -3.44
C ARG A 200 -11.16 26.87 -3.88
N GLY A 201 -12.41 27.08 -3.43
CA GLY A 201 -13.27 28.18 -3.85
C GLY A 201 -13.83 28.07 -5.28
N GLU A 202 -13.80 26.87 -5.87
CA GLU A 202 -14.29 26.57 -7.23
C GLU A 202 -15.79 26.23 -7.25
N LEU A 203 -16.39 25.99 -6.09
CA LEU A 203 -17.82 25.68 -5.90
C LEU A 203 -18.31 26.38 -4.63
N SER A 204 -19.55 26.90 -4.65
CA SER A 204 -20.17 27.43 -3.43
C SER A 204 -20.63 26.29 -2.53
N ALA A 205 -20.46 26.43 -1.22
CA ALA A 205 -21.00 25.48 -0.25
C ALA A 205 -22.54 25.37 -0.34
N ASP A 206 -23.24 26.44 -0.75
CA ASP A 206 -24.69 26.44 -0.90
C ASP A 206 -25.20 25.59 -2.08
N THR A 207 -24.31 25.20 -2.99
CA THR A 207 -24.64 24.41 -4.18
C THR A 207 -24.38 22.91 -4.04
N PHE A 208 -23.85 22.48 -2.88
CA PHE A 208 -23.63 21.09 -2.52
C PHE A 208 -24.75 20.56 -1.63
#